data_AF-A0A8J7WKK8-F1
#
_entry.id   AF-A0A8J7WKK8-F1
#
_cell.length_a   1.000
_cell.length_b   1.000
_cell.length_c   1.000
_cell.angle_alpha   90.00
_cell.angle_beta   90.00
_cell.angle_gamma   90.00
#
_symmetry.space_group_name_H-M   'P 1'
#
loop_
_entity.id
_entity.type
_entity.pdbx_description
1 polymer ?
#
loop_
_entity_poly.entity_id
_entity_poly.type
_entity_poly.pdbx_seq_one_letter_code
_entity_poly.pdbx_strand_id
1 'polypeptide(L)'
;MNGAGIGIIIGLVLILVLTILWYVRAGNEADQRAATARAAGAGQQPLGRTDPDHNLAQRAREFGVVLDLAADTVSVAGQARGRFTGSVMRIETEGQLTSRITVTRLVTLGVFALGARKKIDNRELYLTVEGDGFQLVRKIAPTLGDQARRFVAAYNTRSGALAKQPAAGARDLAGELERLAKLHSDGGLSDREFVVAKARLLAQPEGRRP
;
A
#
# COMPACT_ATOMS: atom_id res chain seq x y z
N MET A 1 35.60 41.69 -15.84
CA MET A 1 35.73 40.25 -15.48
C MET A 1 34.44 39.85 -14.80
N ASN A 2 33.80 38.73 -15.22
CA ASN A 2 32.62 38.02 -14.63
C ASN A 2 31.61 37.47 -15.67
N GLY A 3 31.99 37.29 -16.95
CA GLY A 3 31.12 36.69 -17.97
C GLY A 3 31.20 35.16 -18.11
N ALA A 4 32.21 34.51 -17.53
CA ALA A 4 32.51 33.11 -17.80
C ALA A 4 31.79 32.09 -16.89
N GLY A 5 31.26 32.51 -15.73
CA GLY A 5 30.65 31.59 -14.75
C GLY A 5 29.20 31.18 -15.06
N ILE A 6 28.46 32.01 -15.80
CA ILE A 6 27.01 31.81 -16.03
C ILE A 6 26.76 30.70 -17.08
N GLY A 7 27.65 30.55 -18.07
CA GLY A 7 27.49 29.53 -19.13
C GLY A 7 27.60 28.09 -18.62
N ILE A 8 28.43 27.84 -17.60
CA ILE A 8 28.65 26.49 -17.04
C ILE A 8 27.43 26.02 -16.25
N ILE A 9 26.79 26.91 -15.49
CA ILE A 9 25.61 26.58 -14.68
C ILE A 9 24.41 26.24 -15.57
N ILE A 10 24.21 26.97 -16.66
CA ILE A 10 23.12 26.70 -17.62
C ILE A 10 23.33 25.34 -18.31
N GLY A 11 24.58 25.00 -18.67
CA GLY A 11 24.90 23.71 -19.28
C GLY A 11 24.56 22.52 -18.37
N LEU A 12 24.90 22.60 -17.08
CA LEU A 12 24.61 21.52 -16.12
C LEU A 12 23.11 21.32 -15.87
N VAL A 13 22.35 22.41 -15.78
CA VAL A 13 20.88 22.33 -15.62
C VAL A 13 20.23 21.68 -16.84
N LEU A 14 20.71 21.99 -18.04
CA LEU A 14 20.17 21.40 -19.27
C LEU A 14 20.42 19.89 -19.33
N ILE A 15 21.63 19.45 -18.97
CA ILE A 15 21.99 18.02 -18.93
C ILE A 15 21.14 17.27 -17.91
N LEU A 16 20.92 17.85 -16.72
CA LEU A 16 20.08 17.24 -15.69
C LEU A 16 18.62 17.07 -16.19
N VAL A 17 18.06 18.11 -16.81
CA VAL A 17 16.71 18.09 -17.35
C VAL A 17 16.57 17.05 -18.47
N LEU A 18 17.53 16.98 -19.39
CA LEU A 18 17.54 15.98 -20.46
C LEU A 18 17.65 14.55 -19.92
N THR A 19 18.42 14.34 -18.85
CA THR A 19 18.56 13.03 -18.20
C THR A 19 17.26 12.60 -17.53
N ILE A 20 16.56 13.52 -16.85
CA ILE A 20 15.25 13.26 -16.25
C ILE A 20 14.21 12.97 -17.34
N LEU A 21 14.21 13.75 -18.42
CA LEU A 21 13.29 13.53 -19.55
C LEU A 21 13.52 12.17 -20.22
N TRP A 22 14.79 11.80 -20.40
CA TRP A 22 15.17 10.50 -20.96
C TRP A 22 14.74 9.36 -20.03
N TYR A 23 14.93 9.48 -18.72
CA TYR A 23 14.52 8.48 -17.74
C TYR A 23 13.00 8.29 -17.70
N VAL A 24 12.21 9.37 -17.75
CA VAL A 24 10.74 9.31 -17.80
C VAL A 24 10.26 8.68 -19.11
N ARG A 25 10.90 8.99 -20.24
CA ARG A 25 10.53 8.41 -21.54
C ARG A 25 10.85 6.92 -21.62
N ALA A 26 12.01 6.49 -21.12
CA ALA A 26 12.41 5.08 -21.12
C ALA A 26 11.46 4.20 -20.30
N GLY A 27 10.91 4.72 -19.18
CA GLY A 27 9.90 4.01 -18.39
C GLY A 27 8.60 3.74 -19.18
N ASN A 28 8.12 4.75 -19.92
CA ASN A 28 6.89 4.63 -20.68
C ASN A 28 6.97 3.62 -21.84
N GLU A 29 8.15 3.42 -22.43
CA GLU A 29 8.33 2.47 -23.54
C GLU A 29 8.37 1.00 -23.07
N ALA A 30 8.88 0.75 -21.85
CA ALA A 30 8.83 -0.57 -21.22
C ALA A 30 7.39 -0.98 -20.88
N ASP A 31 6.59 -0.03 -20.39
CA ASP A 31 5.17 -0.26 -20.07
C ASP A 31 4.34 -0.53 -21.33
N GLN A 32 4.64 0.15 -22.44
CA GLN A 32 3.94 -0.09 -23.72
C GLN A 32 4.25 -1.47 -24.29
N ARG A 33 5.51 -1.94 -24.26
CA ARG A 33 5.87 -3.30 -24.73
C ARG A 33 5.24 -4.39 -23.86
N ALA A 34 5.16 -4.17 -22.54
CA ALA A 34 4.46 -5.08 -21.63
C ALA A 34 2.94 -5.07 -21.86
N ALA A 35 2.35 -3.96 -22.30
CA ALA A 35 0.95 -3.88 -22.66
C ALA A 35 0.64 -4.57 -24.00
N THR A 36 1.50 -4.42 -25.01
CA THR A 36 1.30 -5.07 -26.33
C THR A 36 1.48 -6.59 -26.25
N ALA A 37 2.42 -7.08 -25.43
CA ALA A 37 2.61 -8.51 -25.20
C ALA A 37 1.41 -9.18 -24.50
N ARG A 38 0.66 -8.44 -23.67
CA ARG A 38 -0.55 -8.95 -22.99
C ARG A 38 -1.78 -8.94 -23.90
N ALA A 39 -1.89 -7.99 -24.82
CA ALA A 39 -2.97 -7.93 -25.79
C ALA A 39 -2.96 -9.13 -26.77
N ALA A 40 -1.78 -9.65 -27.10
CA ALA A 40 -1.63 -10.82 -27.97
C ALA A 40 -1.99 -12.16 -27.28
N GLY A 41 -2.13 -12.20 -25.94
CA GLY A 41 -2.45 -13.41 -25.17
C GLY A 41 -3.86 -13.47 -24.58
N ALA A 42 -4.73 -12.48 -24.85
CA ALA A 42 -6.04 -12.34 -24.22
C ALA A 42 -7.17 -13.11 -24.93
N GLY A 43 -6.88 -14.33 -25.40
CA GLY A 43 -7.91 -15.27 -25.81
C GLY A 43 -8.36 -16.09 -24.61
N GLN A 44 -9.61 -15.87 -24.17
CA GLN A 44 -10.38 -16.71 -23.25
C GLN A 44 -9.98 -16.64 -21.76
N GLN A 45 -10.59 -15.71 -21.02
CA GLN A 45 -10.85 -15.92 -19.60
C GLN A 45 -12.31 -16.37 -19.41
N PRO A 46 -12.55 -17.53 -18.77
CA PRO A 46 -13.88 -18.06 -18.55
C PRO A 46 -14.68 -17.18 -17.58
N LEU A 47 -15.93 -16.90 -17.95
CA LEU A 47 -16.94 -16.26 -17.13
C LEU A 47 -17.25 -17.12 -15.91
N GLY A 48 -16.53 -16.93 -14.81
CA GLY A 48 -16.77 -17.69 -13.58
C GLY A 48 -16.16 -17.00 -12.37
N ARG A 49 -17.04 -16.51 -11.47
CA ARG A 49 -16.73 -15.88 -10.18
C ARG A 49 -16.07 -14.51 -10.30
N THR A 50 -16.88 -13.45 -10.31
CA THR A 50 -16.42 -12.09 -10.00
C THR A 50 -15.94 -12.06 -8.56
N ASP A 51 -14.69 -12.43 -8.35
CA ASP A 51 -14.00 -12.27 -7.10
C ASP A 51 -13.92 -10.76 -6.80
N PRO A 52 -14.55 -10.26 -5.72
CA PRO A 52 -14.56 -8.84 -5.39
C PRO A 52 -13.15 -8.25 -5.26
N ASP A 53 -12.14 -9.09 -4.99
CA ASP A 53 -10.73 -8.71 -4.89
C ASP A 53 -10.12 -8.31 -6.24
N HIS A 54 -10.49 -9.01 -7.31
CA HIS A 54 -10.02 -8.70 -8.66
C HIS A 54 -10.54 -7.32 -9.13
N ASN A 55 -11.77 -6.97 -8.76
CA ASN A 55 -12.36 -5.67 -9.02
C ASN A 55 -11.66 -4.53 -8.25
N LEU A 56 -11.23 -4.79 -7.01
CA LEU A 56 -10.52 -3.77 -6.22
C LEU A 56 -9.13 -3.48 -6.80
N ALA A 57 -8.37 -4.52 -7.16
CA ALA A 57 -7.04 -4.37 -7.74
C ALA A 57 -7.09 -3.69 -9.12
N GLN A 58 -8.11 -3.97 -9.93
CA GLN A 58 -8.29 -3.31 -11.22
C GLN A 58 -8.62 -1.82 -11.05
N ARG A 59 -9.56 -1.48 -10.16
CA ARG A 59 -9.92 -0.09 -9.86
C ARG A 59 -8.78 0.69 -9.23
N ALA A 60 -7.95 0.05 -8.40
CA ALA A 60 -6.76 0.67 -7.84
C ALA A 60 -5.82 1.21 -8.93
N ARG A 61 -5.65 0.47 -10.03
CA ARG A 61 -4.80 0.88 -11.16
C ARG A 61 -5.31 2.12 -11.88
N GLU A 62 -6.63 2.36 -11.90
CA GLU A 62 -7.23 3.58 -12.48
C GLU A 62 -6.79 4.83 -11.70
N PHE A 63 -6.55 4.67 -10.39
CA PHE A 63 -5.96 5.71 -9.54
C PHE A 63 -4.43 5.59 -9.44
N GLY A 64 -3.83 4.68 -10.22
CA GLY A 64 -2.42 4.30 -10.22
C GLY A 64 -1.89 3.89 -8.84
N VAL A 65 -2.74 3.21 -8.08
CA VAL A 65 -2.40 2.42 -6.92
C VAL A 65 -2.20 0.99 -7.39
N VAL A 66 -1.08 0.38 -7.03
CA VAL A 66 -0.81 -1.04 -7.27
C VAL A 66 -1.03 -1.77 -5.96
N LEU A 67 -2.07 -2.60 -5.93
CA LEU A 67 -2.38 -3.50 -4.84
C LEU A 67 -1.94 -4.91 -5.21
N ASP A 68 -1.06 -5.47 -4.39
CA ASP A 68 -0.74 -6.89 -4.41
C ASP A 68 -1.31 -7.50 -3.13
N LEU A 69 -2.55 -8.00 -3.24
CA LEU A 69 -3.28 -8.61 -2.12
C LEU A 69 -2.64 -9.93 -1.67
N ALA A 70 -1.95 -10.64 -2.59
CA ALA A 70 -1.25 -11.88 -2.26
C ALA A 70 0.03 -11.62 -1.47
N ALA A 71 0.76 -10.55 -1.81
CA ALA A 71 1.95 -10.12 -1.11
C ALA A 71 1.68 -9.17 0.08
N ASP A 72 0.41 -8.80 0.34
CA ASP A 72 0.00 -7.82 1.36
C ASP A 72 0.68 -6.44 1.19
N THR A 73 0.89 -5.99 -0.06
CA THR A 73 1.55 -4.72 -0.35
C THR A 73 0.66 -3.74 -1.11
N VAL A 74 0.82 -2.46 -0.77
CA VAL A 74 0.25 -1.31 -1.48
C VAL A 74 1.38 -0.40 -1.93
N SER A 75 1.34 0.05 -3.19
CA SER A 75 2.21 1.12 -3.67
C SER A 75 1.41 2.11 -4.50
N VAL A 76 1.85 3.36 -4.51
CA VAL A 76 1.17 4.45 -5.22
C VAL A 76 2.18 5.10 -6.14
N ALA A 77 1.88 5.16 -7.44
CA ALA A 77 2.72 5.85 -8.43
C ALA A 77 4.20 5.43 -8.46
N GLY A 78 4.51 4.16 -8.15
CA GLY A 78 5.90 3.66 -8.10
C GLY A 78 6.69 4.09 -6.85
N GLN A 79 6.05 4.71 -5.86
CA GLN A 79 6.64 4.99 -4.55
C GLN A 79 6.82 3.71 -3.72
N ALA A 80 7.59 3.83 -2.63
CA ALA A 80 7.89 2.76 -1.70
C ALA A 80 6.64 1.96 -1.29
N ARG A 81 6.77 0.63 -1.27
CA ARG A 81 5.70 -0.29 -0.93
C ARG A 81 5.43 -0.22 0.57
N GLY A 82 4.16 -0.01 0.93
CA GLY A 82 3.65 -0.14 2.28
C GLY A 82 2.84 -1.41 2.44
N ARG A 83 2.49 -1.76 3.67
CA ARG A 83 1.63 -2.91 3.98
C ARG A 83 0.16 -2.57 3.70
N PHE A 84 -0.56 -3.45 3.01
CA PHE A 84 -1.98 -3.24 2.71
C PHE A 84 -2.86 -3.48 3.96
N THR A 85 -2.61 -4.57 4.69
CA THR A 85 -3.36 -4.91 5.91
C THR A 85 -3.20 -3.84 6.97
N GLY A 86 -4.32 -3.38 7.52
CA GLY A 86 -4.35 -2.34 8.57
C GLY A 86 -4.10 -0.91 8.07
N SER A 87 -3.79 -0.72 6.79
CA SER A 87 -3.68 0.62 6.21
C SER A 87 -5.06 1.25 5.98
N VAL A 88 -5.09 2.58 6.07
CA VAL A 88 -6.29 3.39 5.87
C VAL A 88 -6.06 4.33 4.70
N MET A 89 -6.98 4.31 3.75
CA MET A 89 -7.02 5.22 2.62
C MET A 89 -8.00 6.36 2.90
N ARG A 90 -7.67 7.57 2.44
CA ARG A 90 -8.48 8.78 2.59
C ARG A 90 -8.43 9.62 1.33
N ILE A 91 -9.50 10.38 1.11
CA ILE A 91 -9.50 11.48 0.14
C ILE A 91 -9.52 12.78 0.92
N GLU A 92 -8.51 13.60 0.66
CA GLU A 92 -8.32 14.88 1.31
C GLU A 92 -8.25 15.96 0.23
N THR A 93 -8.79 17.13 0.49
CA THR A 93 -8.54 18.30 -0.35
C THR A 93 -7.15 18.87 -0.04
N GLU A 94 -6.57 19.69 -0.93
CA GLU A 94 -5.29 20.36 -0.68
C GLU A 94 -5.27 21.09 0.67
N GLY A 95 -6.40 21.70 1.05
CA GLY A 95 -6.54 22.39 2.32
C GLY A 95 -6.50 21.48 3.54
N GLN A 96 -7.11 20.29 3.45
CA GLN A 96 -7.08 19.31 4.53
C GLN A 96 -5.69 18.68 4.69
N LEU A 97 -5.05 18.34 3.57
CA LEU A 97 -3.69 17.79 3.56
C LEU A 97 -2.68 18.80 4.12
N THR A 98 -2.74 20.04 3.65
CA THR A 98 -1.87 21.14 4.10
C THR A 98 -2.11 21.44 5.58
N SER A 99 -3.36 21.43 6.04
CA SER A 99 -3.70 21.62 7.45
C SER A 99 -3.08 20.54 8.34
N ARG A 100 -3.17 19.25 7.97
CA ARG A 100 -2.53 18.16 8.75
C ARG A 100 -1.01 18.33 8.78
N ILE A 101 -0.36 18.54 7.64
CA ILE A 101 1.10 18.74 7.61
C ILE A 101 1.51 19.96 8.43
N THR A 102 0.72 21.03 8.37
CA THR A 102 0.97 22.26 9.13
C THR A 102 0.78 22.03 10.62
N VAL A 103 -0.25 21.28 11.05
CA VAL A 103 -0.46 20.88 12.45
C VAL A 103 0.67 19.97 12.92
N THR A 104 1.04 18.94 12.15
CA THR A 104 2.16 18.07 12.47
C THR A 104 3.45 18.88 12.58
N ARG A 105 3.72 19.81 11.66
CA ARG A 105 4.87 20.73 11.73
C ARG A 105 4.77 21.71 12.89
N LEU A 106 3.59 22.20 13.26
CA LEU A 106 3.41 23.05 14.45
C LEU A 106 3.69 22.28 15.73
N VAL A 107 3.28 21.00 15.79
CA VAL A 107 3.55 20.11 16.92
C VAL A 107 5.03 19.75 17.00
N THR A 108 5.71 19.54 15.86
CA THR A 108 7.14 19.15 15.85
C THR A 108 8.13 20.31 15.84
N LEU A 109 7.80 21.46 15.23
CA LEU A 109 8.69 22.62 15.03
C LEU A 109 8.22 23.88 15.76
N GLY A 110 7.04 23.86 16.39
CA GLY A 110 6.51 24.99 17.15
C GLY A 110 6.07 26.19 16.29
N VAL A 111 6.03 27.36 16.92
CA VAL A 111 5.58 28.64 16.32
C VAL A 111 6.41 29.11 15.13
N PHE A 112 7.60 28.54 14.92
CA PHE A 112 8.47 28.84 13.77
C PHE A 112 7.92 28.32 12.43
N ALA A 113 6.86 27.50 12.43
CA ALA A 113 6.24 26.99 11.21
C ALA A 113 5.29 27.98 10.51
N LEU A 114 5.02 29.16 11.09
CA LEU A 114 3.96 30.09 10.63
C LEU A 114 4.31 30.96 9.42
N GLY A 115 5.55 30.90 8.88
CA GLY A 115 6.05 31.85 7.89
C GLY A 115 5.66 31.64 6.42
N ALA A 116 5.03 30.53 6.04
CA ALA A 116 4.80 30.20 4.62
C ALA A 116 3.39 29.66 4.36
N ARG A 117 2.39 30.55 4.33
CA ARG A 117 1.06 30.21 3.80
C ARG A 117 1.03 30.36 2.28
N LYS A 118 1.07 29.23 1.58
CA LYS A 118 0.76 29.17 0.14
C LYS A 118 -0.76 29.22 -0.05
N LYS A 119 -1.24 29.89 -1.11
CA LYS A 119 -2.66 29.86 -1.52
C LYS A 119 -3.05 28.41 -1.79
N ILE A 120 -4.06 27.93 -1.06
CA ILE A 120 -4.60 26.58 -1.14
C ILE A 120 -5.73 26.59 -2.17
N ASP A 121 -5.64 25.77 -3.21
CA ASP A 121 -6.72 25.58 -4.17
C ASP A 121 -7.57 24.37 -3.73
N ASN A 122 -8.80 24.66 -3.27
CA ASN A 122 -9.72 23.63 -2.76
C ASN A 122 -10.26 22.69 -3.85
N ARG A 123 -9.84 22.86 -5.10
CA ARG A 123 -10.25 22.01 -6.22
C ARG A 123 -9.39 20.76 -6.34
N GLU A 124 -8.20 20.74 -5.77
CA GLU A 124 -7.29 19.59 -5.89
C GLU A 124 -7.64 18.51 -4.86
N LEU A 125 -7.87 17.30 -5.34
CA LEU A 125 -8.13 16.12 -4.52
C LEU A 125 -6.86 15.28 -4.43
N TYR A 126 -6.57 14.80 -3.23
CA TYR A 126 -5.46 13.93 -2.91
C TYR A 126 -5.97 12.64 -2.32
N LEU A 127 -5.40 11.54 -2.78
CA LEU A 127 -5.59 10.21 -2.23
C LEU A 127 -4.38 9.91 -1.34
N THR A 128 -4.65 9.75 -0.06
CA THR A 128 -3.64 9.47 0.97
C THR A 128 -3.84 8.04 1.45
N VAL A 129 -2.76 7.25 1.50
CA VAL A 129 -2.73 5.93 2.15
C VAL A 129 -1.79 6.02 3.33
N GLU A 130 -2.32 5.76 4.52
CA GLU A 130 -1.59 5.80 5.79
C GLU A 130 -1.53 4.38 6.36
N GLY A 131 -0.34 3.95 6.74
CA GLY A 131 -0.13 2.67 7.41
C GLY A 131 1.05 2.76 8.38
N ASP A 132 1.35 1.66 9.06
CA ASP A 132 2.40 1.66 10.08
C ASP A 132 3.76 2.01 9.48
N GLY A 133 4.30 3.17 9.86
CA GLY A 133 5.58 3.69 9.40
C GLY A 133 5.61 4.25 7.97
N PHE A 134 4.47 4.39 7.28
CA PHE A 134 4.47 4.96 5.92
C PHE A 134 3.22 5.80 5.61
N GLN A 135 3.41 6.79 4.75
CA GLN A 135 2.34 7.61 4.20
C GLN A 135 2.60 7.84 2.71
N LEU A 136 1.65 7.42 1.87
CA LEU A 136 1.70 7.63 0.42
C LEU A 136 0.62 8.64 0.04
N VAL A 137 0.96 9.58 -0.84
CA VAL A 137 0.05 10.64 -1.26
C VAL A 137 0.09 10.76 -2.77
N ARG A 138 -1.08 10.76 -3.41
CA ARG A 138 -1.21 10.97 -4.84
C ARG A 138 -2.32 11.95 -5.17
N LYS A 139 -2.01 12.89 -6.05
CA LYS A 139 -3.00 13.80 -6.63
C LYS A 139 -3.93 13.04 -7.57
N ILE A 140 -5.23 13.28 -7.45
CA ILE A 140 -6.28 12.70 -8.30
C ILE A 140 -7.06 13.81 -8.99
N ALA A 141 -7.56 13.52 -10.20
CA ALA A 141 -8.38 14.47 -10.94
C ALA A 141 -9.69 14.73 -10.19
N PRO A 142 -10.15 16.01 -10.09
CA PRO A 142 -11.37 16.34 -9.34
C PRO A 142 -12.63 15.67 -9.91
N THR A 143 -12.65 15.43 -11.22
CA THR A 143 -13.72 14.75 -11.95
C THR A 143 -13.94 13.31 -11.50
N LEU A 144 -12.95 12.68 -10.88
CA LEU A 144 -13.01 11.31 -10.37
C LEU A 144 -13.37 11.24 -8.88
N GLY A 145 -13.70 12.37 -8.24
CA GLY A 145 -13.89 12.45 -6.78
C GLY A 145 -14.88 11.44 -6.21
N ASP A 146 -16.04 11.25 -6.85
CA ASP A 146 -17.05 10.30 -6.36
C ASP A 146 -16.63 8.84 -6.56
N GLN A 147 -15.98 8.53 -7.68
CA GLN A 147 -15.45 7.18 -7.93
C GLN A 147 -14.33 6.84 -6.95
N ALA A 148 -13.47 7.82 -6.67
CA ALA A 148 -12.39 7.71 -5.72
C ALA A 148 -12.94 7.50 -4.30
N ARG A 149 -13.98 8.24 -3.87
CA ARG A 149 -14.61 8.04 -2.54
C ARG A 149 -15.16 6.63 -2.37
N ARG A 150 -15.83 6.11 -3.41
CA ARG A 150 -16.32 4.72 -3.42
C ARG A 150 -15.18 3.70 -3.36
N PHE A 151 -14.08 3.98 -4.07
CA PHE A 151 -12.88 3.15 -4.01
C PHE A 151 -12.27 3.14 -2.61
N VAL A 152 -12.12 4.31 -1.98
CA VAL A 152 -11.63 4.42 -0.60
C VAL A 152 -12.50 3.66 0.39
N ALA A 153 -13.82 3.74 0.27
CA ALA A 153 -14.73 2.97 1.11
C ALA A 153 -14.48 1.45 0.95
N ALA A 154 -14.41 0.97 -0.30
CA ALA A 154 -14.13 -0.44 -0.58
C ALA A 154 -12.74 -0.89 -0.07
N TYR A 155 -11.72 -0.04 -0.23
CA TYR A 155 -10.38 -0.26 0.28
C TYR A 155 -10.39 -0.45 1.80
N ASN A 156 -10.97 0.51 2.52
CA ASN A 156 -10.97 0.52 3.99
C ASN A 156 -11.79 -0.63 4.59
N THR A 157 -12.90 -1.00 3.94
CA THR A 157 -13.66 -2.20 4.33
C THR A 157 -12.79 -3.45 4.22
N ARG A 158 -12.00 -3.58 3.15
CA ARG A 158 -11.17 -4.77 2.92
C ARG A 158 -9.93 -4.80 3.81
N SER A 159 -9.17 -3.70 3.87
CA SER A 159 -7.97 -3.60 4.70
C SER A 159 -8.30 -3.78 6.18
N GLY A 160 -9.44 -3.25 6.64
CA GLY A 160 -9.94 -3.42 8.00
C GLY A 160 -10.45 -4.83 8.29
N ALA A 161 -11.10 -5.50 7.33
CA ALA A 161 -11.52 -6.89 7.49
C ALA A 161 -10.32 -7.84 7.66
N LEU A 162 -9.25 -7.62 6.88
CA LEU A 162 -8.01 -8.38 6.98
C LEU A 162 -7.24 -8.07 8.27
N ALA A 163 -7.25 -6.82 8.73
CA ALA A 163 -6.63 -6.45 10.00
C ALA A 163 -7.34 -7.04 11.23
N LYS A 164 -8.66 -7.24 11.14
CA LYS A 164 -9.47 -7.87 12.19
C LYS A 164 -9.43 -9.39 12.16
N GLN A 165 -8.91 -9.97 11.08
CA GLN A 165 -8.61 -11.39 11.02
C GLN A 165 -7.29 -11.59 11.78
N PRO A 166 -7.29 -12.25 12.95
CA PRO A 166 -6.03 -12.64 13.56
C PRO A 166 -5.31 -13.56 12.59
N ALA A 167 -3.99 -13.40 12.52
CA ALA A 167 -3.11 -14.20 11.70
C ALA A 167 -3.58 -15.66 11.77
N ALA A 168 -3.90 -16.24 10.61
CA ALA A 168 -4.52 -17.56 10.54
C ALA A 168 -3.72 -18.63 11.30
N GLY A 169 -2.41 -18.44 11.49
CA GLY A 169 -1.55 -19.31 12.32
C GLY A 169 -1.82 -19.22 13.82
N ALA A 170 -2.05 -18.03 14.38
CA ALA A 170 -2.20 -17.86 15.82
C ALA A 170 -3.51 -18.43 16.36
N ARG A 171 -4.60 -18.36 15.58
CA ARG A 171 -5.87 -19.04 15.92
C ARG A 171 -5.79 -20.55 15.74
N ASP A 172 -5.00 -21.04 14.79
CA ASP A 172 -4.83 -22.47 14.54
C ASP A 172 -4.01 -23.12 15.65
N LEU A 173 -2.89 -22.51 16.04
CA LEU A 173 -2.06 -22.96 17.17
C LEU A 173 -2.86 -23.00 18.48
N ALA A 174 -3.63 -21.95 18.78
CA ALA A 174 -4.46 -21.91 19.98
C ALA A 174 -5.52 -23.03 19.97
N GLY A 175 -6.19 -23.26 18.83
CA GLY A 175 -7.19 -24.32 18.69
C GLY A 175 -6.60 -25.74 18.66
N GLU A 176 -5.36 -25.91 18.22
CA GLU A 176 -4.63 -27.18 18.29
C GLU A 176 -4.17 -27.50 19.72
N LEU A 177 -3.70 -26.50 20.46
CA LEU A 177 -3.37 -26.64 21.88
C LEU A 177 -4.61 -26.98 22.72
N GLU A 178 -5.76 -26.38 22.42
CA GLU A 178 -7.03 -26.68 23.08
C GLU A 178 -7.50 -28.12 22.78
N ARG A 179 -7.37 -28.58 21.53
CA ARG A 179 -7.67 -29.97 21.17
C ARG A 179 -6.75 -30.97 21.89
N LEU A 180 -5.45 -30.69 21.98
CA LEU A 180 -4.51 -31.53 22.73
C LEU A 180 -4.84 -31.58 24.22
N ALA A 181 -5.19 -30.45 24.82
CA ALA A 181 -5.58 -30.39 26.23
C ALA A 181 -6.84 -31.22 26.49
N LYS A 182 -7.81 -31.19 25.58
CA LYS A 182 -9.03 -31.99 25.66
C LYS A 182 -8.76 -33.50 25.55
N LEU A 183 -7.93 -33.92 24.61
CA LEU A 183 -7.55 -35.35 24.50
C LEU A 183 -6.79 -35.85 25.73
N HIS A 184 -5.97 -34.99 26.35
CA HIS A 184 -5.28 -35.31 27.59
C HIS A 184 -6.26 -35.43 28.77
N SER A 185 -7.20 -34.50 28.91
CA SER A 185 -8.22 -34.57 29.97
C SER A 185 -9.17 -35.77 29.84
N ASP A 186 -9.44 -36.19 28.59
CA ASP A 186 -10.28 -37.36 28.30
C ASP A 186 -9.51 -38.69 28.45
N GLY A 187 -8.22 -38.64 28.81
CA GLY A 187 -7.37 -39.82 28.99
C GLY A 187 -6.93 -40.49 27.68
N GLY A 188 -7.16 -39.86 26.53
CA GLY A 188 -6.73 -40.36 25.22
C GLY A 188 -5.24 -40.14 24.94
N LEU A 189 -4.56 -39.34 25.77
CA LEU A 189 -3.13 -39.04 25.70
C LEU A 189 -2.53 -39.11 27.11
N SER A 190 -1.38 -39.77 27.25
CA SER A 190 -0.63 -39.75 28.51
C SER A 190 0.09 -38.41 28.73
N ASP A 191 0.44 -38.09 29.98
CA ASP A 191 1.17 -36.86 30.34
C ASP A 191 2.44 -36.66 29.49
N ARG A 192 3.17 -37.76 29.26
CA ARG A 192 4.43 -37.73 28.51
C ARG A 192 4.18 -37.38 27.04
N GLU A 193 3.14 -37.94 26.43
CA GLU A 193 2.80 -37.69 25.03
C GLU A 193 2.25 -36.28 24.83
N PHE A 194 1.46 -35.79 25.78
CA PHE A 194 0.95 -34.42 25.77
C PHE A 194 2.10 -33.39 25.80
N VAL A 195 3.10 -33.58 26.67
CA VAL A 195 4.26 -32.67 26.77
C VAL A 195 5.06 -32.67 25.46
N VAL A 196 5.28 -33.84 24.86
CA VAL A 196 6.00 -33.95 23.57
C VAL A 196 5.23 -33.28 22.44
N ALA A 197 3.91 -33.51 22.35
CA ALA A 197 3.07 -32.91 21.32
C ALA A 197 2.98 -31.38 21.46
N LYS A 198 2.81 -30.88 22.69
CA LYS A 198 2.84 -29.44 23.00
C LYS A 198 4.18 -28.81 22.64
N ALA A 199 5.29 -29.45 23.01
CA ALA A 199 6.63 -28.95 22.67
C ALA A 199 6.84 -28.91 21.14
N ARG A 200 6.32 -29.91 20.41
CA ARG A 200 6.41 -29.96 18.94
C ARG A 200 5.61 -28.87 18.24
N LEU A 201 4.45 -28.49 18.80
CA LEU A 201 3.66 -27.36 18.29
C LEU A 201 4.32 -26.02 18.56
N LEU A 202 4.84 -25.82 19.77
CA LEU A 202 5.53 -24.58 20.14
C LEU A 202 6.88 -24.40 19.44
N ALA A 203 7.53 -25.49 19.05
CA ALA A 203 8.79 -25.47 18.32
C ALA A 203 8.65 -25.25 16.80
N GLN A 204 7.44 -25.26 16.25
CA GLN A 204 7.19 -24.90 14.86
C GLN A 204 6.92 -23.39 14.78
N PRO A 205 7.91 -22.56 14.37
CA PRO A 205 7.63 -21.16 14.08
C PRO A 205 6.65 -21.11 12.90
N GLU A 206 5.55 -20.37 13.07
CA GLU A 206 4.49 -20.22 12.08
C GLU A 206 5.06 -19.98 10.68
N GLY A 207 4.72 -20.85 9.72
CA GLY A 207 4.91 -20.55 8.29
C GLY A 207 5.70 -21.54 7.44
N ARG A 208 6.18 -22.68 7.97
CA ARG A 208 6.77 -23.73 7.12
C ARG A 208 5.92 -24.99 7.14
N ARG A 209 4.90 -25.05 6.27
CA ARG A 209 4.29 -26.33 5.87
C ARG A 209 5.32 -27.09 5.01
N PRO A 210 5.54 -28.40 5.23
CA PRO A 210 6.27 -29.24 4.28
C PRO A 210 5.50 -29.39 2.96
#